data_AF-A0A9R1W038-F1
#
_entry.id   AF-A0A9R1W038-F1
#
_cell.length_a   1.000
_cell.length_b   1.000
_cell.length_c   1.000
_cell.angle_alpha   90.00
_cell.angle_beta   90.00
_cell.angle_gamma   90.00
#
_symmetry.space_group_name_H-M   'P 1'
#
loop_
_entity.id
_entity.type
_entity.pdbx_description
1 polymer ?
#
loop_
_entity_poly.entity_id
_entity_poly.type
_entity_poly.pdbx_seq_one_letter_code
_entity_poly.pdbx_strand_id
1 'polypeptide(L)'
;MTREIKSVTLKTLIFIAKDLKIKVKDMKLLFDEGLQSMRMKYYPPCLEPEKVIGLRPHSDPLEITFVIQINEVEGLQIKKDGIWIPIKPLPNAFMHSQSWAHHRDVDFGPAPSLITHETPPKFIRVSLVDYFKKFFSRELKTKSNIEQYCI
;
A
#
# COMPACT_ATOMS: atom_id res chain seq x y z
N MET A 1 -2.92 18.85 7.35
CA MET A 1 -2.76 17.78 6.34
C MET A 1 -2.76 16.37 6.97
N THR A 2 -1.96 16.10 8.01
CA THR A 2 -1.87 14.75 8.59
C THR A 2 -3.18 14.26 9.19
N ARG A 3 -3.87 15.11 9.95
CA ARG A 3 -5.17 14.80 10.59
C ARG A 3 -6.28 14.53 9.57
N GLU A 4 -6.34 15.33 8.51
CA GLU A 4 -7.34 15.21 7.44
C GLU A 4 -7.11 13.92 6.66
N ILE A 5 -5.86 13.62 6.31
CA ILE A 5 -5.49 12.36 5.67
C ILE A 5 -5.85 11.18 6.58
N LYS A 6 -5.52 11.21 7.88
CA LYS A 6 -5.95 10.16 8.82
C LYS A 6 -7.47 9.98 8.83
N SER A 7 -8.24 11.07 8.83
CA SER A 7 -9.71 11.01 8.77
C SER A 7 -10.22 10.36 7.48
N VAL A 8 -9.64 10.72 6.33
CA VAL A 8 -9.98 10.12 5.03
C VAL A 8 -9.61 8.64 5.02
N THR A 9 -8.39 8.27 5.47
CA THR A 9 -7.95 6.87 5.58
C THR A 9 -8.95 6.03 6.35
N LEU A 10 -9.35 6.47 7.55
CA LEU A 10 -10.30 5.74 8.39
C LEU A 10 -11.66 5.58 7.72
N LYS A 11 -12.16 6.62 7.03
CA LYS A 11 -13.43 6.53 6.29
C LYS A 11 -13.31 5.52 5.14
N THR A 12 -12.24 5.57 4.35
CA THR A 12 -11.98 4.62 3.26
C THR A 12 -11.92 3.18 3.76
N LEU A 13 -11.19 2.94 4.86
CA LEU A 13 -11.11 1.61 5.48
C LEU A 13 -12.47 1.11 5.96
N ILE A 14 -13.32 1.99 6.50
CA ILE A 14 -14.68 1.63 6.91
C ILE A 14 -15.55 1.23 5.70
N PHE A 15 -15.40 1.90 4.56
CA PHE A 15 -16.12 1.50 3.35
C PHE A 15 -15.66 0.13 2.84
N ILE A 16 -14.34 -0.08 2.74
CA ILE A 16 -13.76 -1.38 2.39
C ILE A 16 -14.25 -2.48 3.35
N ALA A 17 -14.27 -2.21 4.65
CA ALA A 17 -14.76 -3.14 5.66
C ALA A 17 -16.21 -3.57 5.41
N LYS A 18 -17.09 -2.60 5.11
CA LYS A 18 -18.52 -2.86 4.87
C LYS A 18 -18.72 -3.72 3.63
N ASP A 19 -18.03 -3.40 2.53
CA ASP A 19 -18.13 -4.14 1.27
C ASP A 19 -17.61 -5.59 1.43
N LEU A 20 -16.54 -5.77 2.20
CA LEU A 20 -15.98 -7.07 2.55
C LEU A 20 -16.70 -7.76 3.71
N LYS A 21 -17.76 -7.16 4.27
CA LYS A 21 -18.51 -7.67 5.44
C LYS A 21 -17.64 -7.94 6.68
N ILE A 22 -16.53 -7.21 6.80
CA ILE A 22 -15.66 -7.21 7.99
C ILE A 22 -16.30 -6.29 9.05
N LYS A 23 -16.28 -6.71 10.31
CA LYS A 23 -16.79 -5.87 11.40
C LYS A 23 -15.96 -4.59 11.48
N VAL A 24 -16.63 -3.43 11.45
CA VAL A 24 -15.98 -2.11 11.55
C VAL A 24 -15.12 -1.98 12.81
N LYS A 25 -15.52 -2.63 13.91
CA LYS A 25 -14.74 -2.65 15.16
C LYS A 25 -13.35 -3.28 14.97
N ASP A 26 -13.27 -4.36 14.19
CA ASP A 26 -12.01 -5.08 13.95
C ASP A 26 -11.07 -4.22 13.09
N MET A 27 -11.62 -3.54 12.07
CA MET A 27 -10.85 -2.61 11.25
C MET A 27 -10.38 -1.39 12.04
N LYS A 28 -11.21 -0.82 12.93
CA LYS A 28 -10.77 0.26 13.81
C LYS A 28 -9.67 -0.19 14.77
N LEU A 29 -9.81 -1.37 15.38
CA LEU A 29 -8.79 -1.90 16.28
C LEU A 29 -7.43 -2.06 15.59
N LEU A 30 -7.44 -2.46 14.32
CA LEU A 30 -6.23 -2.54 13.51
C LEU A 30 -5.69 -1.13 13.22
N PHE A 31 -6.49 -0.21 12.66
CA PHE A 31 -5.95 0.99 12.00
C PHE A 31 -5.99 2.29 12.81
N ASP A 32 -6.58 2.33 14.01
CA ASP A 32 -6.75 3.60 14.76
C ASP A 32 -5.42 4.14 15.32
N GLU A 33 -4.48 3.24 15.67
CA GLU A 33 -3.12 3.57 16.17
C GLU A 33 -2.00 3.33 15.14
N GLY A 34 -2.31 3.41 13.85
CA GLY A 34 -1.33 3.25 12.78
C GLY A 34 -0.31 4.40 12.67
N LEU A 35 0.87 4.08 12.15
CA LEU A 35 1.96 4.99 11.80
C LEU A 35 1.65 5.69 10.48
N GLN A 36 1.65 7.03 10.54
CA GLN A 36 1.61 7.88 9.37
C GLN A 36 3.02 8.22 8.89
N SER A 37 3.29 8.03 7.60
CA SER A 37 4.51 8.56 6.97
C SER A 37 4.16 9.39 5.76
N MET A 38 4.95 10.44 5.51
CA MET A 38 4.83 11.28 4.33
C MET A 38 6.17 11.33 3.62
N ARG A 39 6.14 11.20 2.29
CA ARG A 39 7.32 11.30 1.42
C ARG A 39 7.03 12.32 0.32
N MET A 40 7.79 13.40 0.30
CA MET A 40 7.76 14.37 -0.79
C MET A 40 8.80 13.96 -1.84
N LYS A 41 8.43 14.00 -3.11
CA LYS A 41 9.33 13.67 -4.23
C LYS A 41 9.36 14.83 -5.20
N TYR A 42 10.56 15.17 -5.64
CA TYR A 42 10.81 16.15 -6.68
C TYR A 42 11.57 15.47 -7.81
N TYR A 43 11.06 15.60 -9.02
CA TYR A 43 11.63 15.00 -10.23
C TYR A 43 12.06 16.12 -11.18
N PRO A 44 13.36 16.45 -11.25
CA PRO A 44 13.84 17.50 -12.15
C PRO A 44 13.72 17.07 -13.62
N PRO A 45 13.67 18.03 -14.57
CA PRO A 45 13.79 17.74 -16.00
C PRO A 45 15.05 16.93 -16.30
N CYS A 46 14.95 15.99 -17.23
CA CYS A 46 16.07 15.16 -17.68
C CYS A 46 16.23 15.26 -19.20
N LEU A 47 17.47 15.34 -19.68
CA LEU A 47 17.78 15.41 -21.11
C LEU A 47 17.62 14.06 -21.82
N GLU A 48 17.77 12.96 -21.08
CA GLU A 48 17.72 11.58 -21.60
C GLU A 48 16.73 10.74 -20.77
N PRO A 49 15.43 11.10 -20.74
CA PRO A 49 14.42 10.46 -19.89
C PRO A 49 14.25 8.96 -20.17
N GLU A 50 14.58 8.49 -21.37
CA GLU A 50 14.55 7.08 -21.75
C GLU A 50 15.67 6.23 -21.10
N LYS A 51 16.72 6.87 -20.58
CA LYS A 51 17.86 6.20 -19.92
C LYS A 51 17.76 6.19 -18.40
N VAL A 52 16.79 6.90 -17.83
CA VAL A 52 16.64 7.05 -16.38
C VAL A 52 15.22 6.73 -15.92
N ILE A 53 15.06 6.50 -14.61
CA ILE A 53 13.76 6.33 -13.98
C ILE A 53 13.69 7.23 -12.74
N GLY A 54 12.65 8.06 -12.63
CA GLY A 54 12.50 8.94 -11.47
C GLY A 54 12.33 8.15 -10.17
N LEU A 55 11.50 7.10 -10.20
CA LEU A 55 11.30 6.17 -9.10
C LEU A 55 11.25 4.75 -9.63
N ARG A 56 12.12 3.88 -9.11
CA ARG A 56 12.16 2.48 -9.52
C ARG A 56 10.79 1.80 -9.31
N PRO A 57 10.39 0.88 -10.19
CA PRO A 57 9.22 0.03 -9.99
C PRO A 57 9.23 -0.60 -8.60
N HIS A 58 8.14 -0.41 -7.84
CA HIS A 58 7.96 -0.99 -6.52
C HIS A 58 6.46 -1.13 -6.21
N SER A 59 6.16 -1.99 -5.25
CA SER A 59 4.89 -1.97 -4.53
C SER A 59 5.13 -1.33 -3.18
N ASP A 60 4.20 -0.50 -2.74
CA ASP A 60 4.26 0.08 -1.40
C ASP A 60 4.10 -1.04 -0.35
N PRO A 61 4.88 -1.03 0.75
CA PRO A 61 4.99 -2.18 1.66
C PRO A 61 3.93 -2.26 2.78
N LEU A 62 2.93 -1.40 2.82
CA LEU A 62 1.98 -1.30 3.94
C LEU A 62 0.51 -1.16 3.42
N GLU A 63 -0.44 -0.65 4.21
CA GLU A 63 -1.90 -0.70 3.91
C GLU A 63 -2.52 0.36 2.98
N ILE A 64 -2.39 1.68 3.21
CA ILE A 64 -3.03 2.77 2.41
C ILE A 64 -2.06 3.95 2.17
N THR A 65 -1.85 4.40 0.94
CA THR A 65 -0.97 5.53 0.57
C THR A 65 -1.83 6.50 -0.20
N PHE A 66 -1.73 7.78 0.13
CA PHE A 66 -2.31 8.83 -0.70
C PHE A 66 -1.18 9.53 -1.45
N VAL A 67 -1.25 9.55 -2.77
CA VAL A 67 -0.33 10.26 -3.65
C VAL A 67 -1.03 11.51 -4.16
N ILE A 68 -0.41 12.66 -3.90
CA ILE A 68 -0.86 13.96 -4.36
C ILE A 68 0.13 14.42 -5.43
N GLN A 69 -0.36 14.64 -6.64
CA GLN A 69 0.44 15.24 -7.70
C GLN A 69 0.26 16.77 -7.61
N ILE A 70 1.37 17.49 -7.40
CA ILE A 70 1.35 18.93 -7.12
C ILE A 70 1.23 19.76 -8.41
N ASN A 71 1.61 19.20 -9.55
CA ASN A 71 1.58 19.86 -10.85
C ASN A 71 0.93 18.95 -11.91
N GLU A 72 0.80 19.49 -13.13
CA GLU A 72 0.16 18.78 -14.26
C GLU A 72 1.14 17.89 -15.04
N VAL A 73 2.38 17.72 -14.56
CA VAL A 73 3.39 16.90 -15.24
C VAL A 73 3.09 15.42 -15.02
N GLU A 74 2.83 14.70 -16.10
CA GLU A 74 2.56 13.26 -16.06
C GLU A 74 3.83 12.45 -15.74
N GLY A 75 3.67 11.28 -15.12
CA GLY A 75 4.81 10.42 -14.78
C GLY A 75 4.49 9.23 -13.89
N LEU A 76 3.35 9.23 -13.18
CA LEU A 76 2.91 8.07 -12.44
C LEU A 76 2.40 6.98 -13.39
N GLN A 77 2.85 5.74 -13.17
CA GLN A 77 2.40 4.56 -13.88
C GLN A 77 2.11 3.43 -12.89
N ILE A 78 1.09 2.62 -13.20
CA ILE A 78 0.82 1.35 -12.49
C ILE A 78 1.08 0.18 -13.42
N LYS A 79 1.49 -0.96 -12.87
CA LYS A 79 1.67 -2.19 -13.64
C LYS A 79 0.45 -3.09 -13.43
N LYS A 80 -0.29 -3.39 -14.49
CA LYS A 80 -1.42 -4.31 -14.50
C LYS A 80 -1.25 -5.31 -15.63
N ASP A 81 -1.35 -6.60 -15.32
CA ASP A 81 -1.24 -7.69 -16.30
C ASP A 81 0.04 -7.61 -17.17
N GLY A 82 1.15 -7.22 -16.55
CA GLY A 82 2.45 -7.04 -17.22
C GLY A 82 2.62 -5.69 -17.94
N ILE A 83 1.54 -4.93 -18.12
CA ILE A 83 1.50 -3.68 -18.89
C ILE A 83 1.59 -2.47 -17.97
N TRP A 84 2.38 -1.47 -18.37
CA TRP A 84 2.45 -0.17 -17.69
C TRP A 84 1.34 0.75 -18.18
N ILE A 85 0.50 1.20 -17.26
CA ILE A 85 -0.64 2.07 -17.52
C ILE A 85 -0.35 3.44 -16.89
N PRO A 86 -0.33 4.53 -17.68
CA PRO A 86 -0.17 5.87 -17.14
C PRO A 86 -1.40 6.26 -16.33
N ILE A 87 -1.17 6.93 -15.19
CA ILE A 87 -2.23 7.47 -14.35
C ILE A 87 -2.22 8.99 -14.48
N LYS A 88 -3.34 9.53 -14.93
CA LYS A 88 -3.62 10.96 -14.91
C LYS A 88 -4.48 11.25 -13.68
N PRO A 89 -3.94 11.91 -12.63
CA PRO A 89 -4.76 12.31 -11.50
C PRO A 89 -5.86 13.25 -11.98
N LEU A 90 -7.09 13.04 -11.50
CA LEU A 90 -8.14 14.03 -11.71
C LEU A 90 -7.77 15.31 -10.92
N PRO A 91 -8.19 16.50 -11.38
CA PRO A 91 -8.06 17.72 -10.59
C PRO A 91 -8.67 17.51 -9.20
N ASN A 92 -7.91 17.84 -8.15
CA ASN A 92 -8.29 17.63 -6.74
C ASN A 92 -8.46 16.16 -6.29
N ALA A 93 -7.98 15.17 -7.04
CA ALA A 93 -8.03 13.77 -6.63
C ALA A 93 -6.75 13.33 -5.90
N PHE A 94 -6.97 12.56 -4.83
CA PHE A 94 -5.92 11.81 -4.15
C PHE A 94 -5.82 10.46 -4.83
N MET A 95 -4.63 10.09 -5.32
CA MET A 95 -4.39 8.75 -5.83
C MET A 95 -4.12 7.82 -4.66
N HIS A 96 -4.65 6.62 -4.72
CA HIS A 96 -4.52 5.62 -3.65
C HIS A 96 -3.47 4.56 -4.06
N SER A 97 -2.29 4.56 -3.44
CA SER A 97 -1.45 3.37 -3.33
C SER A 97 -1.59 2.80 -1.90
N GLN A 98 -0.78 1.87 -1.40
CA GLN A 98 -1.04 1.21 -0.10
C GLN A 98 0.15 1.31 0.88
N SER A 99 0.14 2.19 1.91
CA SER A 99 1.00 2.17 3.10
C SER A 99 0.68 2.91 4.44
N TRP A 100 0.22 2.22 5.52
CA TRP A 100 0.35 2.62 6.96
C TRP A 100 0.84 1.45 7.84
N ALA A 101 1.65 1.69 8.90
CA ALA A 101 2.27 0.62 9.71
C ALA A 101 1.70 0.54 11.14
N HIS A 102 1.28 -0.64 11.63
CA HIS A 102 0.82 -0.83 13.01
C HIS A 102 1.94 -0.75 14.07
N HIS A 103 1.52 -0.75 15.35
CA HIS A 103 2.36 -1.10 16.50
C HIS A 103 3.07 -2.45 16.26
N ARG A 104 4.31 -2.55 16.75
CA ARG A 104 5.28 -3.59 16.39
C ARG A 104 4.91 -5.04 16.77
N ASP A 105 3.84 -5.25 17.53
CA ASP A 105 3.48 -6.57 18.07
C ASP A 105 2.18 -7.17 17.49
N VAL A 106 1.75 -6.70 16.31
CA VAL A 106 0.54 -7.22 15.64
C VAL A 106 0.90 -8.16 14.49
N ASP A 107 0.30 -9.35 14.50
CA ASP A 107 0.30 -10.27 13.36
C ASP A 107 -0.74 -9.85 12.32
N PHE A 108 -0.32 -9.77 11.05
CA PHE A 108 -1.23 -9.53 9.93
C PHE A 108 -1.30 -10.76 9.02
N GLY A 109 -2.43 -10.90 8.34
CA GLY A 109 -2.75 -12.00 7.43
C GLY A 109 -4.20 -11.89 6.97
N PRO A 110 -4.74 -12.90 6.27
CA PRO A 110 -6.13 -12.86 5.81
C PRO A 110 -7.10 -12.65 6.98
N ALA A 111 -8.06 -11.74 6.82
CA ALA A 111 -9.07 -11.48 7.84
C ALA A 111 -9.85 -12.78 8.11
N PRO A 112 -9.99 -13.23 9.38
CA PRO A 112 -10.65 -14.50 9.68
C PRO A 112 -12.08 -14.60 9.12
N SER A 113 -12.80 -13.48 9.05
CA SER A 113 -14.16 -13.42 8.49
C SER A 113 -14.22 -13.64 6.97
N LEU A 114 -13.10 -13.57 6.27
CA LEU A 114 -13.00 -13.81 4.82
C LEU A 114 -12.51 -15.23 4.48
N ILE A 115 -12.14 -16.02 5.49
CA ILE A 115 -11.68 -17.39 5.30
C ILE A 115 -12.89 -18.31 5.35
N THR A 116 -13.21 -18.92 4.20
CA THR A 116 -14.26 -19.94 4.08
C THR A 116 -13.75 -21.13 3.29
N HIS A 117 -14.59 -22.16 3.11
CA HIS A 117 -14.28 -23.27 2.22
C HIS A 117 -14.11 -22.81 0.76
N GLU A 118 -14.89 -21.82 0.33
CA GLU A 118 -14.85 -21.22 -1.00
C GLU A 118 -13.68 -20.23 -1.17
N THR A 119 -13.29 -19.56 -0.08
CA THR A 119 -12.17 -18.61 -0.06
C THR A 119 -11.11 -19.02 0.98
N PRO A 120 -10.31 -20.07 0.71
CA PRO A 120 -9.26 -20.52 1.61
C PRO A 120 -8.15 -19.45 1.74
N PRO A 121 -7.38 -19.47 2.84
CA PRO A 121 -6.31 -18.50 3.04
C PRO A 121 -5.20 -18.75 2.00
N LYS A 122 -4.80 -17.67 1.32
CA LYS A 122 -3.66 -17.71 0.38
C LYS A 122 -2.35 -17.29 1.03
N PHE A 123 -2.41 -16.73 2.23
CA PHE A 123 -1.26 -16.18 2.93
C PHE A 123 -1.24 -16.64 4.39
N ILE A 124 -0.04 -16.88 4.92
CA ILE A 124 0.15 -17.10 6.35
C ILE A 124 0.02 -15.80 7.15
N ARG A 125 -0.21 -15.92 8.46
CA ARG A 125 -0.08 -14.78 9.37
C ARG A 125 1.39 -14.54 9.71
N VAL A 126 1.80 -13.28 9.80
CA VAL A 126 3.17 -12.88 10.09
C VAL A 126 3.19 -11.60 10.92
N SER A 127 4.12 -11.50 11.87
CA SER A 127 4.31 -10.28 12.66
C SER A 127 4.81 -9.13 11.77
N LEU A 128 4.35 -7.91 12.03
CA LEU A 128 4.80 -6.74 11.27
C LEU A 128 6.33 -6.54 11.39
N VAL A 129 6.91 -6.85 12.55
CA VAL A 129 8.37 -6.79 12.78
C VAL A 129 9.11 -7.78 11.88
N ASP A 130 8.66 -9.03 11.80
CA ASP A 130 9.32 -10.03 10.96
C ASP A 130 9.16 -9.70 9.48
N TYR A 131 7.99 -9.20 9.09
CA TYR A 131 7.76 -8.74 7.72
C TYR A 131 8.73 -7.62 7.34
N PHE A 132 8.89 -6.59 8.17
CA PHE A 132 9.81 -5.49 7.87
C PHE A 132 11.27 -5.88 7.96
N LYS A 133 11.63 -6.69 8.96
CA LYS A 133 13.00 -7.22 9.08
C LYS A 133 13.39 -7.94 7.80
N LYS A 134 12.53 -8.82 7.28
CA LYS A 134 12.73 -9.51 5.99
C LYS A 134 12.68 -8.55 4.80
N PHE A 135 11.75 -7.60 4.78
CA PHE A 135 11.63 -6.62 3.70
C PHE A 135 12.93 -5.83 3.48
N PHE A 136 13.58 -5.43 4.58
CA PHE A 136 14.82 -4.65 4.54
C PHE A 136 16.10 -5.50 4.49
N SER A 137 16.08 -6.75 4.96
CA SER A 137 17.26 -7.63 4.93
C SER A 137 17.34 -8.54 3.70
N ARG A 138 16.26 -8.67 2.92
CA ARG A 138 16.25 -9.56 1.76
C ARG A 138 17.20 -9.10 0.67
N GLU A 139 17.89 -10.05 0.06
CA GLU A 139 18.61 -9.85 -1.19
C GLU A 139 17.63 -9.54 -2.34
N LEU A 140 18.12 -8.84 -3.35
CA LEU A 140 17.38 -8.56 -4.57
C LEU A 140 17.21 -9.85 -5.40
N LYS A 141 16.21 -10.65 -5.04
CA LYS A 141 15.81 -11.86 -5.78
C LYS A 141 14.62 -11.56 -6.71
N THR A 142 14.38 -12.45 -7.67
CA THR A 142 13.27 -12.34 -8.63
C THR A 142 11.89 -12.41 -7.96
N LYS A 143 11.77 -13.10 -6.82
CA LYS A 143 10.55 -13.15 -6.03
C LYS A 143 10.34 -11.86 -5.24
N SER A 144 9.10 -11.36 -5.25
CA SER A 144 8.61 -10.29 -4.39
C SER A 144 8.63 -10.68 -2.91
N ASN A 145 8.51 -9.69 -2.02
CA ASN A 145 8.48 -9.97 -0.58
C ASN A 145 7.24 -10.78 -0.19
N ILE A 146 6.08 -10.47 -0.79
CA ILE A 146 4.80 -11.07 -0.44
C ILE A 146 4.72 -12.56 -0.79
N GLU A 147 5.38 -12.99 -1.86
CA GLU A 147 5.41 -14.40 -2.31
C GLU A 147 6.07 -15.35 -1.29
N GLN A 148 6.81 -14.83 -0.32
CA GLN A 148 7.39 -15.64 0.76
C GLN A 148 6.36 -16.09 1.80
N TYR A 149 5.18 -15.50 1.77
CA TYR A 149 4.11 -15.74 2.74
C TYR A 149 2.91 -16.45 2.11
N CYS A 150 2.98 -16.82 0.83
CA CYS A 150 1.94 -17.60 0.16
C CYS A 150 1.91 -19.04 0.71
N ILE A 151 0.69 -19.60 0.79
CA ILE A 151 0.44 -21.02 1.08
C ILE A 151 0.40 -21.80 -0.23
#